data_AF-A0A7C3NVV8-F1
#
_entry.id   AF-A0A7C3NVV8-F1
#
_cell.length_a   1.000
_cell.length_b   1.000
_cell.length_c   1.000
_cell.angle_alpha   90.00
_cell.angle_beta   90.00
_cell.angle_gamma   90.00
#
_symmetry.space_group_name_H-M   'P 1'
#
loop_
_entity.id
_entity.type
_entity.pdbx_description
1 polymer ?
#
loop_
_entity_poly.entity_id
_entity_poly.type
_entity_poly.pdbx_seq_one_letter_code
_entity_poly.pdbx_strand_id
1 'polypeptide(L)'
;MRVPLLFLMSIMFLSLPVMGFATEQSFTQGELKAVVKLTPNEPRAGENVTVKLGLQREGTLITDRAVTIEVYENDSPTPLFTREVERLDDEYLDTFKFEKPGDYRVVLTISGPQTSDQALRYEVMATVAEGGAAEHGGHEEHSFFSHHFGGGKWGWWGVGLMALIMVPLMAVGL
;
A
#
# COMPACT_ATOMS: atom_id res chain seq x y z
N MET A 1 30.49 28.89 -39.42
CA MET A 1 31.01 27.89 -38.46
C MET A 1 31.32 28.64 -37.17
N ARG A 2 30.79 28.40 -35.98
CA ARG A 2 29.89 27.41 -35.36
C ARG A 2 29.18 28.10 -34.17
N VAL A 3 28.03 27.58 -33.80
CA VAL A 3 26.99 28.05 -32.85
C VAL A 3 27.50 28.19 -31.40
N PRO A 4 27.02 29.15 -30.59
CA PRO A 4 27.28 29.20 -29.14
C PRO A 4 26.29 28.27 -28.42
N LEU A 5 26.77 27.24 -27.73
CA LEU A 5 25.92 26.27 -27.03
C LEU A 5 26.04 26.45 -25.50
N LEU A 6 25.04 27.15 -24.97
CA LEU A 6 24.41 26.99 -23.66
C LEU A 6 25.09 26.01 -22.70
N PHE A 7 25.71 26.59 -21.67
CA PHE A 7 26.25 25.88 -20.53
C PHE A 7 25.09 25.33 -19.67
N LEU A 8 25.00 24.00 -19.67
CA LEU A 8 24.49 23.10 -18.64
C LEU A 8 23.41 23.62 -17.66
N MET A 9 22.19 23.16 -17.94
CA MET A 9 21.34 22.39 -17.01
C MET A 9 21.44 22.70 -15.51
N SER A 10 20.69 23.71 -15.09
CA SER A 10 20.01 23.66 -13.78
C SER A 10 18.85 22.66 -13.85
N ILE A 11 19.04 21.47 -13.28
CA ILE A 11 17.91 20.68 -12.75
C ILE A 11 18.26 20.35 -11.31
N MET A 12 17.93 21.30 -10.42
CA MET A 12 17.65 20.93 -9.03
C MET A 12 16.40 20.06 -9.04
N PHE A 13 16.57 18.76 -8.78
CA PHE A 13 15.50 17.90 -8.31
C PHE A 13 15.06 18.41 -6.94
N LEU A 14 14.17 19.41 -6.92
CA LEU A 14 13.28 19.63 -5.78
C LEU A 14 12.27 18.48 -5.80
N SER A 15 12.61 17.38 -5.14
CA SER A 15 11.62 16.38 -4.76
C SER A 15 10.71 17.03 -3.71
N LEU A 16 9.68 17.74 -4.18
CA LEU A 16 8.59 18.13 -3.30
C LEU A 16 7.96 16.84 -2.77
N PRO A 17 7.82 16.65 -1.44
CA PRO A 17 7.00 15.57 -0.92
C PRO A 17 5.58 15.83 -1.41
N VAL A 18 5.09 14.96 -2.28
CA VAL A 18 3.70 14.97 -2.72
C VAL A 18 2.87 14.56 -1.50
N MET A 19 2.46 15.53 -0.69
CA MET A 19 1.45 15.33 0.33
C MET A 19 0.11 15.09 -0.37
N GLY A 20 -0.48 13.93 -0.08
CA GLY A 20 -1.91 13.73 -0.23
C GLY A 20 -2.33 12.58 -1.12
N PHE A 21 -1.90 11.34 -0.91
CA PHE A 21 -2.48 10.21 -1.66
C PHE A 21 -2.56 8.96 -0.77
N ALA A 22 -3.62 8.17 -0.98
CA ALA A 22 -3.92 6.91 -0.31
C ALA A 22 -2.63 6.16 0.08
N THR A 23 -2.55 5.64 1.31
CA THR A 23 -1.33 5.01 1.87
C THR A 23 -1.05 3.65 1.22
N GLU A 24 -1.05 3.60 -0.10
CA GLU A 24 -0.55 2.53 -0.93
C GLU A 24 0.95 2.74 -1.10
N GLN A 25 1.72 1.85 -0.48
CA GLN A 25 3.18 1.85 -0.57
C GLN A 25 3.61 0.62 -1.37
N SER A 26 4.32 0.86 -2.47
CA SER A 26 4.89 -0.20 -3.28
C SER A 26 6.38 -0.34 -3.02
N PHE A 27 6.83 -1.55 -2.75
CA PHE A 27 8.23 -1.89 -2.51
C PHE A 27 8.67 -2.89 -3.58
N THR A 28 9.85 -2.67 -4.17
CA THR A 28 10.42 -3.59 -5.15
C THR A 28 11.79 -4.05 -4.68
N GLN A 29 11.99 -5.37 -4.58
CA GLN A 29 13.26 -5.97 -4.21
C GLN A 29 13.53 -7.19 -5.09
N GLY A 30 14.55 -7.09 -5.93
CA GLY A 30 14.79 -8.06 -6.99
C GLY A 30 13.59 -8.11 -7.96
N GLU A 31 13.08 -9.31 -8.19
CA GLU A 31 11.90 -9.54 -9.05
C GLU A 31 10.58 -9.42 -8.29
N LEU A 32 10.61 -9.32 -6.96
CA LEU A 32 9.41 -9.22 -6.15
C LEU A 32 8.98 -7.76 -5.96
N LYS A 33 7.70 -7.50 -6.22
CA LYS A 33 7.01 -6.27 -5.91
C LYS A 33 5.92 -6.54 -4.87
N ALA A 34 5.98 -5.83 -3.75
CA ALA A 34 4.95 -5.81 -2.71
C ALA A 34 4.18 -4.50 -2.79
N VAL A 35 2.85 -4.55 -2.71
CA VAL A 35 1.98 -3.38 -2.65
C VAL A 35 1.17 -3.47 -1.37
N VAL A 36 1.40 -2.53 -0.46
CA VAL A 36 0.78 -2.49 0.87
C VAL A 36 -0.19 -1.33 0.94
N LYS A 37 -1.40 -1.53 1.48
CA LYS A 37 -2.32 -0.44 1.82
C LYS A 37 -2.93 -0.62 3.19
N LEU A 38 -3.04 0.49 3.89
CA LEU A 38 -3.81 0.60 5.12
C LEU A 38 -5.15 1.29 4.82
N THR A 39 -6.23 0.80 5.40
CA THR A 39 -7.58 1.38 5.27
C THR A 39 -8.24 1.42 6.64
N PRO A 40 -8.79 2.56 7.09
CA PRO A 40 -8.82 3.86 6.41
C PRO A 40 -7.42 4.48 6.24
N ASN A 41 -7.27 5.41 5.30
CA ASN A 41 -6.00 6.12 5.07
C ASN A 41 -5.59 6.97 6.29
N GLU A 42 -6.60 7.40 7.08
CA GLU A 42 -6.44 8.16 8.32
C GLU A 42 -6.96 7.29 9.48
N PRO A 43 -6.13 6.39 10.03
CA PRO A 43 -6.54 5.53 11.13
C PRO A 43 -6.80 6.36 12.39
N ARG A 44 -7.80 5.94 13.17
CA ARG A 44 -8.15 6.54 14.46
C ARG A 44 -8.11 5.49 15.56
N ALA A 45 -7.76 5.92 16.76
CA ALA A 45 -7.72 5.02 17.91
C ALA A 45 -9.11 4.40 18.16
N GLY A 46 -9.15 3.09 18.41
CA GLY A 46 -10.37 2.31 18.65
C GLY A 46 -11.14 1.89 17.38
N GLU A 47 -10.77 2.40 16.20
CA GLU A 47 -11.37 2.04 14.92
C GLU A 47 -10.62 0.89 14.23
N ASN A 48 -11.34 0.14 13.38
CA ASN A 48 -10.75 -0.95 12.60
C ASN A 48 -9.84 -0.39 11.50
N VAL A 49 -8.64 -0.94 11.42
CA VAL A 49 -7.67 -0.73 10.36
C VAL A 49 -7.44 -2.06 9.67
N THR A 50 -7.64 -2.08 8.36
CA THR A 50 -7.37 -3.22 7.50
C THR A 50 -6.07 -2.97 6.73
N VAL A 51 -5.13 -3.91 6.85
CA VAL A 51 -3.97 -4.00 5.97
C VAL A 51 -4.31 -4.91 4.80
N LYS A 52 -3.94 -4.49 3.59
CA LYS A 52 -3.97 -5.29 2.38
C LYS A 52 -2.59 -5.34 1.78
N LEU A 53 -2.12 -6.54 1.47
CA LEU A 53 -0.85 -6.77 0.82
C LEU A 53 -1.07 -7.59 -0.47
N GLY A 54 -0.65 -7.02 -1.58
CA GLY A 54 -0.55 -7.70 -2.86
C GLY A 54 0.90 -8.00 -3.20
N LEU A 55 1.17 -9.19 -3.77
CA LEU A 55 2.51 -9.59 -4.20
C LEU A 55 2.56 -9.91 -5.69
N GLN A 56 3.60 -9.42 -6.35
CA GLN A 56 3.89 -9.69 -7.74
C GLN A 56 5.33 -10.14 -7.92
N ARG A 57 5.55 -11.09 -8.83
CA ARG A 57 6.86 -11.40 -9.39
C ARG A 57 6.79 -11.20 -10.90
N GLU A 58 7.61 -10.31 -11.42
CA GLU A 58 7.65 -10.00 -12.87
C GLU A 58 6.26 -9.67 -13.46
N GLY A 59 5.40 -9.00 -12.67
CA GLY A 59 4.03 -8.67 -13.06
C GLY A 59 2.99 -9.80 -12.91
N THR A 60 3.42 -11.00 -12.51
CA THR A 60 2.52 -12.11 -12.19
C THR A 60 2.21 -12.10 -10.69
N LEU A 61 0.93 -12.23 -10.33
CA LEU A 61 0.51 -12.32 -8.92
C LEU A 61 1.06 -13.59 -8.27
N ILE A 62 1.56 -13.47 -7.05
CA ILE A 62 2.02 -14.61 -6.26
C ILE A 62 1.30 -14.66 -4.90
N THR A 63 0.90 -15.86 -4.51
CA THR A 63 0.10 -16.10 -3.31
C THR A 63 0.58 -17.32 -2.51
N ASP A 64 1.80 -17.76 -2.81
CA ASP A 64 2.48 -18.94 -2.24
C ASP A 64 3.43 -18.59 -1.09
N ARG A 65 3.23 -17.43 -0.46
CA ARG A 65 4.15 -16.86 0.55
C ARG A 65 3.50 -16.87 1.92
N ALA A 66 4.32 -17.00 2.95
CA ALA A 66 3.88 -16.76 4.32
C ALA A 66 4.12 -15.28 4.65
N VAL A 67 3.12 -14.62 5.21
CA VAL A 67 3.19 -13.19 5.54
C VAL A 67 2.94 -13.03 7.03
N THR A 68 3.87 -12.40 7.72
CA THR A 68 3.74 -12.03 9.13
C THR A 68 3.63 -10.53 9.24
N ILE A 69 2.68 -10.06 10.05
CA ILE A 69 2.55 -8.66 10.45
C ILE A 69 3.04 -8.47 11.88
N GLU A 70 3.83 -7.42 12.08
CA GLU A 70 4.26 -6.93 13.39
C GLU A 70 3.91 -5.45 13.47
N VAL A 71 3.28 -5.02 14.56
CA VAL A 71 2.97 -3.59 14.77
C VAL A 71 3.70 -3.10 16.00
N TYR A 72 4.45 -2.01 15.84
CA TYR A 72 5.22 -1.37 16.90
C TYR A 72 4.69 0.04 17.14
N GLU A 73 4.73 0.51 18.37
CA GLU A 73 4.82 1.94 18.63
C GLU A 73 6.17 2.45 18.10
N ASN A 74 6.22 3.68 17.55
CA ASN A 74 7.40 4.19 16.82
C ASN A 74 8.73 4.02 17.57
N ASP A 75 8.74 4.31 18.87
CA ASP A 75 9.94 4.25 19.70
C ASP A 75 10.07 2.95 20.50
N SER A 76 9.16 1.99 20.30
CA SER A 76 9.19 0.71 21.00
C SER A 76 10.01 -0.34 20.23
N PRO A 77 10.96 -1.03 20.88
CA PRO A 77 11.65 -2.18 20.30
C PRO A 77 10.79 -3.46 20.32
N THR A 78 9.72 -3.49 21.11
CA THR A 78 8.82 -4.63 21.24
C THR A 78 7.54 -4.40 20.45
N PRO A 79 7.09 -5.37 19.64
CA PRO A 79 5.83 -5.25 18.93
C PRO A 79 4.67 -5.29 19.93
N LEU A 80 3.63 -4.49 19.66
CA LEU A 80 2.33 -4.59 20.31
C LEU A 80 1.69 -5.94 20.04
N PHE A 81 1.82 -6.43 18.81
CA PHE A 81 1.45 -7.78 18.42
C PHE A 81 2.25 -8.26 17.21
N THR A 82 2.32 -9.58 17.09
CA THR A 82 2.88 -10.30 15.95
C THR A 82 1.93 -11.43 15.59
N ARG A 83 1.55 -11.56 14.32
CA ARG A 83 0.71 -12.67 13.84
C ARG A 83 0.86 -12.92 12.35
N GLU A 84 0.46 -14.10 11.92
CA GLU A 84 0.39 -14.46 10.50
C GLU A 84 -0.84 -13.81 9.86
N VAL A 85 -0.68 -13.31 8.63
CA VAL A 85 -1.73 -12.66 7.85
C VAL A 85 -2.40 -13.71 6.99
N GLU A 86 -3.72 -13.78 7.08
CA GLU A 86 -4.50 -14.71 6.26
C GLU A 86 -4.49 -14.30 4.79
N ARG A 87 -4.42 -15.29 3.92
CA ARG A 87 -4.61 -15.09 2.48
C ARG A 87 -6.10 -15.15 2.16
N LEU A 88 -6.58 -14.11 1.46
CA LEU A 88 -7.93 -14.05 0.90
C LEU A 88 -7.82 -13.83 -0.62
N ASP A 89 -8.16 -14.86 -1.39
CA ASP A 89 -8.01 -14.91 -2.86
C ASP A 89 -6.58 -14.59 -3.30
N ASP A 90 -6.39 -13.45 -3.99
CA ASP A 90 -5.13 -12.99 -4.57
C ASP A 90 -4.36 -12.00 -3.67
N GLU A 91 -4.84 -11.77 -2.45
CA GLU A 91 -4.30 -10.79 -1.50
C GLU A 91 -4.09 -11.40 -0.11
N TYR A 92 -3.23 -10.76 0.69
CA TYR A 92 -3.10 -11.01 2.12
C TYR A 92 -3.82 -9.88 2.87
N LEU A 93 -4.72 -10.24 3.78
CA LEU A 93 -5.57 -9.29 4.48
C LEU A 93 -5.56 -9.57 5.98
N ASP A 94 -5.39 -8.51 6.76
CA ASP A 94 -5.56 -8.56 8.20
C ASP A 94 -6.26 -7.30 8.72
N THR A 95 -7.03 -7.42 9.80
CA THR A 95 -7.76 -6.30 10.42
C THR A 95 -7.45 -6.24 11.91
N PHE A 96 -7.04 -5.06 12.38
CA PHE A 96 -6.69 -4.79 13.77
C PHE A 96 -7.14 -3.39 14.17
N LYS A 97 -6.88 -3.02 15.42
CA LYS A 97 -7.16 -1.68 15.96
C LYS A 97 -5.91 -1.13 16.63
N PHE A 98 -5.75 0.19 16.56
CA PHE A 98 -4.80 0.90 17.40
C PHE A 98 -5.55 1.37 18.65
N GLU A 99 -5.09 1.00 19.84
CA GLU A 99 -5.79 1.34 21.10
C GLU A 99 -5.58 2.80 21.50
N LYS A 100 -4.51 3.43 21.02
CA LYS A 100 -4.13 4.80 21.36
C LYS A 100 -3.76 5.59 20.10
N PRO A 101 -3.90 6.91 20.12
CA PRO A 101 -3.33 7.78 19.10
C PRO A 101 -1.80 7.77 19.19
N GLY A 102 -1.15 8.08 18.07
CA GLY A 102 0.31 8.17 18.00
C GLY A 102 0.87 7.64 16.68
N ASP A 103 2.19 7.60 16.59
CA ASP A 103 2.90 7.07 15.44
C ASP A 103 3.25 5.58 15.64
N TYR A 104 2.92 4.79 14.63
CA TYR A 104 3.10 3.35 14.62
C TYR A 104 3.91 2.91 13.41
N ARG A 105 4.64 1.81 13.58
CA ARG A 105 5.36 1.12 12.52
C ARG A 105 4.69 -0.23 12.28
N VAL A 106 4.16 -0.39 11.08
CA VAL A 106 3.59 -1.65 10.61
C VAL A 106 4.65 -2.34 9.77
N VAL A 107 5.14 -3.47 10.25
CA VAL A 107 6.16 -4.27 9.57
C VAL A 107 5.50 -5.51 8.97
N LEU A 108 5.76 -5.75 7.70
CA LEU A 108 5.35 -6.95 6.99
C LEU A 108 6.59 -7.76 6.63
N THR A 109 6.64 -9.01 7.11
CA THR A 109 7.70 -9.96 6.77
C THR A 109 7.13 -11.01 5.82
N ILE A 110 7.74 -11.14 4.64
CA ILE A 110 7.33 -12.06 3.58
C ILE A 110 8.36 -13.15 3.46
N SER A 111 7.98 -14.36 3.80
CA SER A 111 8.81 -15.55 3.72
C SER A 111 8.44 -16.37 2.49
N GLY A 112 9.43 -16.94 1.82
CA GLY A 112 9.19 -17.83 0.69
C GLY A 112 8.60 -19.19 1.10
N PRO A 113 8.06 -19.95 0.13
CA PRO A 113 7.58 -21.30 0.36
C PRO A 113 8.70 -22.27 0.73
N GLN A 114 9.96 -21.91 0.47
CA GLN A 114 11.15 -22.63 0.87
C GLN A 114 11.87 -21.84 1.98
N THR A 115 12.34 -22.54 3.01
CA THR A 115 13.11 -21.95 4.13
C THR A 115 14.43 -21.30 3.70
N SER A 116 14.89 -21.53 2.47
CA SER A 116 16.07 -20.89 1.89
C SER A 116 15.80 -19.52 1.24
N ASP A 117 14.54 -19.18 1.00
CA ASP A 117 14.19 -17.88 0.42
C ASP A 117 14.45 -16.79 1.46
N GLN A 118 15.15 -15.73 1.05
CA GLN A 118 15.35 -14.57 1.93
C GLN A 118 13.99 -13.99 2.33
N ALA A 119 13.77 -13.87 3.64
CA ALA A 119 12.61 -13.17 4.16
C ALA A 119 12.76 -11.67 3.85
N LEU A 120 11.74 -11.09 3.23
CA LEU A 120 11.72 -9.68 2.86
C LEU A 120 10.92 -8.92 3.91
N ARG A 121 11.47 -7.82 4.41
CA ARG A 121 10.88 -7.01 5.48
C ARG A 121 10.53 -5.64 4.93
N TYR A 122 9.26 -5.27 5.01
CA TYR A 122 8.74 -3.97 4.60
C TYR A 122 8.18 -3.23 5.80
N GLU A 123 8.34 -1.91 5.83
CA GLU A 123 7.94 -1.07 6.95
C GLU A 123 7.08 0.09 6.44
N VAL A 124 5.90 0.25 7.05
CA VAL A 124 4.90 1.26 6.71
C VAL A 124 4.63 2.08 7.96
N MET A 125 4.81 3.40 7.86
CA MET A 125 4.45 4.34 8.94
C MET A 125 2.95 4.62 8.91
N ALA A 126 2.33 4.60 10.08
CA ALA A 126 0.93 4.98 10.28
C ALA A 126 0.82 5.98 11.43
N THR A 127 0.35 7.18 11.14
CA THR A 127 0.00 8.19 12.16
C THR A 127 -1.48 8.02 12.51
N VAL A 128 -1.76 7.70 13.76
CA VAL A 128 -3.10 7.40 14.27
C VAL A 128 -3.62 8.60 15.06
N ALA A 129 -4.78 9.11 14.67
CA ALA A 129 -5.43 10.22 15.34
C ALA A 129 -6.25 9.75 16.57
N GLU A 130 -6.64 10.72 17.40
CA GLU A 130 -7.54 10.49 18.55
C GLU A 130 -8.84 9.81 18.11
N GLY A 131 -9.28 8.84 18.91
CA GLY A 131 -10.58 8.21 18.77
C GLY A 131 -11.67 9.18 19.24
N GLY A 132 -12.74 9.32 18.47
CA GLY A 132 -13.88 10.13 18.89
C GLY A 132 -14.56 9.50 20.11
N ALA A 133 -14.62 10.22 21.24
CA ALA A 133 -15.59 9.91 22.29
C ALA A 133 -16.99 9.94 21.67
N ALA A 134 -17.81 8.92 21.93
CA ALA A 134 -19.16 8.81 21.40
C ALA A 134 -19.99 10.07 21.73
N GLU A 135 -20.14 10.98 20.78
CA GLU A 135 -21.18 12.00 20.81
C GLU A 135 -22.44 11.41 20.17
N HIS A 136 -23.45 11.20 21.01
CA HIS A 136 -24.82 10.98 20.58
C HIS A 136 -25.34 12.24 19.87
N GLY A 137 -25.49 12.16 18.55
CA GLY A 137 -26.18 13.18 17.75
C GLY A 137 -26.48 12.64 16.37
N GLY A 138 -27.72 12.19 16.17
CA GLY A 138 -28.13 11.46 14.97
C GLY A 138 -27.93 12.23 13.68
N HIS A 139 -27.41 11.54 12.68
CA HIS A 139 -27.97 11.57 11.34
C HIS A 139 -27.71 10.20 10.71
N GLU A 140 -28.79 9.50 10.41
CA GLU A 140 -28.81 8.28 9.64
C GLU A 140 -28.26 8.57 8.24
N GLU A 141 -26.98 8.32 8.01
CA GLU A 141 -26.48 8.04 6.67
C GLU A 141 -26.33 6.53 6.52
N HIS A 142 -27.47 5.90 6.25
CA HIS A 142 -27.51 4.68 5.48
C HIS A 142 -26.69 4.87 4.18
N SER A 143 -25.92 3.85 3.80
CA SER A 143 -25.43 3.57 2.42
C SER A 143 -23.94 3.71 2.13
N PHE A 144 -23.03 3.19 2.97
CA PHE A 144 -21.66 2.89 2.51
C PHE A 144 -21.34 1.39 2.38
N PHE A 145 -22.11 0.50 3.03
CA PHE A 145 -21.78 -0.93 3.08
C PHE A 145 -22.39 -1.81 1.97
N SER A 146 -22.99 -1.27 0.89
CA SER A 146 -23.85 -2.11 0.04
C SER A 146 -23.67 -2.10 -1.49
N HIS A 147 -22.81 -1.29 -2.14
CA HIS A 147 -22.90 -1.22 -3.63
C HIS A 147 -21.62 -1.02 -4.49
N HIS A 148 -20.39 -1.37 -4.08
CA HIS A 148 -19.26 -1.30 -5.04
C HIS A 148 -18.14 -2.36 -4.99
N PHE A 149 -18.29 -3.50 -4.32
CA PHE A 149 -17.39 -4.65 -4.54
C PHE A 149 -18.14 -5.83 -5.17
N GLY A 150 -18.91 -5.52 -6.22
CA GLY A 150 -19.47 -6.49 -7.14
C GLY A 150 -18.57 -6.62 -8.38
N GLY A 151 -18.02 -7.83 -8.57
CA GLY A 151 -17.84 -8.43 -9.88
C GLY A 151 -16.86 -7.73 -10.84
N GLY A 152 -15.56 -7.90 -10.61
CA GLY A 152 -14.57 -7.62 -11.64
C GLY A 152 -13.20 -8.11 -11.20
N LYS A 153 -12.65 -9.07 -11.93
CA LYS A 153 -11.29 -9.67 -11.87
C LYS A 153 -10.12 -8.65 -11.94
N TRP A 154 -10.37 -7.37 -11.68
CA TRP A 154 -9.52 -6.22 -12.01
C TRP A 154 -9.50 -5.17 -10.89
N GLY A 155 -9.85 -5.55 -9.66
CA GLY A 155 -9.79 -4.66 -8.51
C GLY A 155 -8.35 -4.27 -8.22
N TRP A 156 -8.04 -2.99 -8.36
CA TRP A 156 -6.83 -2.30 -7.90
C TRP A 156 -5.52 -2.51 -8.70
N TRP A 157 -5.22 -3.70 -9.22
CA TRP A 157 -4.00 -3.91 -10.02
C TRP A 157 -3.99 -3.20 -11.40
N GLY A 158 -5.17 -2.78 -11.90
CA GLY A 158 -5.37 -2.31 -13.27
C GLY A 158 -5.08 -0.83 -13.54
N VAL A 159 -4.92 0.02 -12.53
CA VAL A 159 -4.82 1.48 -12.75
C VAL A 159 -3.47 1.87 -13.36
N GLY A 160 -2.41 1.08 -13.11
CA GLY A 160 -1.08 1.31 -13.69
C GLY A 160 -0.91 0.88 -15.15
N LEU A 161 -1.74 -0.04 -15.65
CA LEU A 161 -1.52 -0.66 -16.97
C LEU A 161 -2.28 0.02 -18.12
N MET A 162 -3.29 0.84 -17.81
CA MET A 162 -4.07 1.55 -18.85
C MET A 162 -3.36 2.76 -19.45
N ALA A 163 -2.25 3.24 -18.85
CA ALA A 163 -1.45 4.32 -19.43
C ALA A 163 -0.59 3.88 -20.63
N LEU A 164 -0.46 2.58 -20.92
CA LEU A 164 0.45 2.05 -21.95
C LEU A 164 -0.22 1.46 -23.19
N ILE A 165 -1.56 1.41 -23.28
CA ILE A 165 -2.27 0.82 -24.44
C ILE A 165 -3.09 1.87 -25.23
N MET A 166 -2.83 3.16 -25.04
CA MET A 166 -3.34 4.23 -25.94
C MET A 166 -2.21 5.01 -26.60
N VAL A 167 -1.31 4.30 -27.27
CA VAL A 167 -0.66 4.86 -28.45
C VAL A 167 -1.45 4.36 -29.67
N PRO A 168 -2.26 5.21 -30.33
CA PRO A 168 -2.89 4.80 -31.57
C PRO A 168 -1.81 4.57 -32.64
N LEU A 169 -1.79 3.34 -33.14
CA LEU A 169 -1.30 2.98 -34.47
C LEU A 169 -1.95 3.90 -35.51
N MET A 170 -1.30 5.02 -35.83
CA MET A 170 -1.54 5.78 -37.06
C MET A 170 -0.23 6.46 -37.51
N ALA A 171 0.66 5.69 -38.14
CA ALA A 171 1.67 6.22 -39.05
C ALA A 171 2.32 5.10 -39.89
N VAL A 172 1.51 4.25 -40.54
CA VAL A 172 2.00 3.45 -41.69
C VAL A 172 0.86 3.31 -42.69
N GLY A 173 1.01 3.96 -43.86
CA GLY A 173 0.26 3.61 -45.07
C GLY A 173 -0.56 4.71 -45.71
N LEU A 174 0.12 5.68 -46.36
CA LEU A 174 -0.03 6.12 -47.77
C LEU A 174 0.51 7.54 -47.97
#